data_AF-A0A484BZ26-F1
#
_entry.id   AF-A0A484BZ26-F1
#
_cell.length_a   1.000
_cell.length_b   1.000
_cell.length_c   1.000
_cell.angle_alpha   90.00
_cell.angle_beta   90.00
_cell.angle_gamma   90.00
#
_symmetry.space_group_name_H-M   'P 1'
#
loop_
_entity.id
_entity.type
_entity.pdbx_description
1 polymer ?
#
loop_
_entity_poly.entity_id
_entity_poly.type
_entity_poly.pdbx_seq_one_letter_code
_entity_poly.pdbx_strand_id
1 'polypeptide(L)'
;MFGIVQQVRDLLRVHYNALGVSCLICVSLVGILDYSHGVHGCDLYCWQEQLNLVEDKPMALMLLIASLKLLIILVLTLLSYTQTRPAPEQSIGQLKRRYRRFIVMRLLAAHHRFLYGSEQLQHRHSELLLAIQLFRSDARKLYERSAEQLRQDVHQMLHVEEQLEQELLQRGYDRYKCVSQLRDVDIYRLVLAMPFPKA
;
A
#
# COMPACT_ATOMS: atom_id res chain seq x y z
N MET A 1 -12.52 -22.79 -9.89
CA MET A 1 -11.25 -22.82 -10.66
C MET A 1 -10.74 -21.43 -11.06
N PHE A 2 -11.58 -20.50 -11.53
CA PHE A 2 -11.13 -19.16 -11.97
C PHE A 2 -10.48 -18.28 -10.87
N GLY A 3 -10.95 -18.35 -9.62
CA GLY A 3 -10.40 -17.55 -8.52
C GLY A 3 -8.96 -17.92 -8.12
N ILE A 4 -8.58 -19.20 -8.24
CA ILE A 4 -7.23 -19.68 -7.94
C ILE A 4 -6.25 -19.19 -9.01
N VAL A 5 -6.67 -19.18 -10.28
CA VAL A 5 -5.84 -18.68 -11.39
C VAL A 5 -5.59 -17.18 -11.27
N GLN A 6 -6.59 -16.40 -10.83
CA GLN A 6 -6.42 -14.96 -10.57
C GLN A 6 -5.51 -14.69 -9.37
N GLN A 7 -5.68 -15.43 -8.26
CA GLN A 7 -4.78 -15.31 -7.10
C GLN A 7 -3.35 -15.68 -7.45
N VAL A 8 -3.12 -16.76 -8.21
CA VAL A 8 -1.79 -17.16 -8.66
C VAL A 8 -1.20 -16.11 -9.60
N ARG A 9 -2.01 -15.54 -10.50
CA ARG A 9 -1.57 -14.48 -11.43
C ARG A 9 -1.15 -13.22 -10.69
N ASP A 10 -1.92 -12.80 -9.68
CA ASP A 10 -1.60 -11.60 -8.89
C ASP A 10 -0.40 -11.85 -7.96
N LEU A 11 -0.25 -13.05 -7.40
CA LEU A 11 0.96 -13.45 -6.66
C LEU A 11 2.21 -13.41 -7.55
N LEU A 12 2.12 -13.97 -8.77
CA LEU A 12 3.19 -13.92 -9.77
C LEU A 12 3.51 -12.48 -10.16
N ARG A 13 2.50 -11.61 -10.29
CA ARG A 13 2.68 -10.20 -10.66
C ARG A 13 3.38 -9.38 -9.59
N VAL A 14 3.20 -9.73 -8.32
CA VAL A 14 3.89 -9.08 -7.20
C VAL A 14 5.32 -9.60 -7.06
N HIS A 15 5.56 -10.88 -7.36
CA HIS A 15 6.85 -11.55 -7.11
C HIS A 15 7.69 -11.80 -8.36
N TYR A 16 7.31 -11.29 -9.54
CA TYR A 16 8.00 -11.58 -10.81
C TYR A 16 9.48 -11.19 -10.79
N ASN A 17 9.85 -10.11 -10.09
CA ASN A 17 11.25 -9.70 -9.95
C ASN A 17 12.05 -10.70 -9.10
N ALA A 18 11.50 -11.19 -7.99
CA ALA A 18 12.15 -12.19 -7.15
C ALA A 18 12.24 -13.55 -7.87
N LEU A 19 11.19 -13.93 -8.59
CA LEU A 19 11.17 -15.13 -9.42
C LEU A 19 12.19 -15.02 -10.57
N GLY A 20 12.28 -13.86 -11.21
CA GLY A 20 13.23 -13.58 -12.28
C GLY A 20 14.68 -13.64 -11.81
N VAL A 21 14.99 -13.03 -10.66
CA VAL A 21 16.32 -13.12 -10.04
C VAL A 21 16.67 -14.56 -9.66
N SER A 22 15.73 -15.29 -9.06
CA SER A 22 15.92 -16.71 -8.73
C SER A 22 16.19 -17.57 -9.97
N CYS A 23 15.41 -17.35 -11.04
CA CYS A 23 15.57 -18.08 -12.30
C CYS A 23 16.91 -17.77 -12.96
N LEU A 24 17.34 -16.51 -12.95
CA LEU A 24 18.67 -16.11 -13.45
C LEU A 24 19.81 -16.74 -12.64
N ILE A 25 19.68 -16.84 -11.32
CA ILE A 25 20.66 -17.52 -10.46
C ILE A 25 20.71 -19.01 -10.81
N CYS A 26 19.57 -19.68 -10.96
CA CYS A 26 19.51 -21.09 -11.35
C CYS A 26 20.14 -21.34 -12.72
N VAL A 27 19.82 -20.53 -13.73
CA VAL A 27 20.41 -20.64 -15.07
C VAL A 27 21.92 -20.39 -15.04
N SER A 28 22.37 -19.42 -14.24
CA SER A 28 23.79 -19.13 -14.06
C SER A 28 24.53 -20.30 -13.41
N LEU A 29 23.94 -20.90 -12.35
CA LEU A 29 24.50 -22.06 -11.68
C LEU A 29 24.59 -23.27 -12.63
N VAL A 30 23.53 -23.54 -13.38
CA VAL A 30 23.52 -24.62 -14.38
C VAL A 30 24.57 -24.36 -15.46
N GLY A 31 24.72 -23.12 -15.94
CA GLY A 31 25.75 -22.78 -16.91
C GLY A 31 27.18 -22.93 -16.38
N ILE A 32 27.44 -22.59 -15.12
CA ILE A 32 28.74 -22.80 -14.47
C ILE A 32 29.02 -24.31 -14.29
N LEU A 33 28.00 -25.09 -13.94
CA LEU A 33 28.09 -26.55 -13.83
C LEU A 33 28.35 -27.20 -15.19
N ASP A 34 27.66 -26.79 -16.23
CA ASP A 34 27.84 -27.32 -17.60
C ASP A 34 29.20 -26.93 -18.18
N TYR A 35 29.63 -25.68 -17.96
CA TYR A 35 30.97 -25.21 -18.35
C TYR A 35 32.08 -25.96 -17.60
N SER A 36 31.95 -26.14 -16.28
CA SER A 36 32.94 -26.88 -15.50
C SER A 36 32.98 -28.36 -15.89
N HIS A 37 31.83 -28.96 -16.19
CA HIS A 37 31.72 -30.30 -16.76
C HIS A 37 32.45 -30.41 -18.11
N GLY A 38 32.23 -29.47 -19.04
CA GLY A 38 32.84 -29.50 -20.37
C GLY A 38 34.35 -29.24 -20.39
N VAL A 39 34.87 -28.36 -19.52
CA VAL A 39 36.29 -27.98 -19.50
C VAL A 39 37.14 -28.91 -18.63
N HIS A 40 36.63 -29.33 -17.48
CA HIS A 40 37.39 -30.10 -16.49
C HIS A 40 37.02 -31.59 -16.47
N GLY A 41 36.03 -32.02 -17.27
CA GLY A 41 35.53 -33.39 -17.22
C GLY A 41 34.97 -33.75 -15.85
N CYS A 42 34.43 -32.75 -15.12
CA CYS A 42 33.91 -32.89 -13.77
C CYS A 42 32.61 -33.70 -13.76
N ASP A 43 32.71 -35.01 -13.96
CA ASP A 43 31.64 -35.95 -13.67
C ASP A 43 31.43 -36.03 -12.15
N LEU A 44 30.26 -36.48 -11.69
CA LEU A 44 30.00 -36.74 -10.26
C LEU A 44 31.08 -37.65 -9.65
N TYR A 45 31.68 -38.51 -10.48
CA TYR A 45 32.79 -39.38 -10.12
C TYR A 45 34.08 -38.62 -9.76
N CYS A 46 34.39 -37.52 -10.46
CA CYS A 46 35.56 -36.67 -10.17
C CYS A 46 35.42 -35.97 -8.81
N TRP A 47 34.21 -35.49 -8.50
CA TRP A 47 33.89 -34.94 -7.18
C TRP A 47 33.98 -36.00 -6.07
N GLN A 48 33.56 -37.22 -6.35
CA GLN A 48 33.71 -38.36 -5.43
C GLN A 48 35.18 -38.70 -5.18
N GLU A 49 36.03 -38.64 -6.22
CA GLU A 49 37.46 -38.90 -6.12
C GLU A 49 38.20 -37.81 -5.33
N GLN A 50 37.84 -36.53 -5.54
CA GLN A 50 38.31 -35.42 -4.72
C GLN A 50 37.87 -35.52 -3.26
N LEU A 51 36.63 -35.97 -3.01
CA LEU A 51 36.14 -36.25 -1.65
C LEU A 51 36.87 -37.44 -1.01
N ASN A 52 37.32 -38.40 -1.83
CA ASN A 52 38.08 -39.56 -1.37
C ASN A 52 39.53 -39.22 -0.99
N LEU A 53 40.10 -38.16 -1.56
CA LEU A 53 41.44 -37.65 -1.25
C LEU A 53 41.51 -36.87 0.07
N VAL A 54 40.36 -36.46 0.63
CA VAL A 54 40.29 -35.80 1.94
C VAL A 54 40.30 -36.87 3.03
N GLU A 55 41.34 -36.88 3.89
CA GLU A 55 41.47 -37.84 4.99
C GLU A 55 40.27 -37.79 5.96
N ASP A 56 39.76 -36.60 6.26
CA ASP A 56 38.62 -36.38 7.16
C ASP A 56 37.28 -36.22 6.42
N LYS A 57 36.89 -37.24 5.64
CA LYS A 57 35.62 -37.31 4.91
C LYS A 57 34.39 -36.87 5.73
N PRO A 58 34.15 -37.34 6.97
CA PRO A 58 32.96 -36.94 7.73
C PRO A 58 32.98 -35.46 8.10
N MET A 59 34.16 -34.86 8.31
CA MET A 59 34.30 -33.43 8.64
C MET A 59 33.99 -32.56 7.43
N ALA A 60 34.51 -32.91 6.26
CA ALA A 60 34.22 -32.21 5.00
C ALA A 60 32.73 -32.27 4.65
N LEU A 61 32.09 -33.43 4.86
CA LEU A 61 30.66 -33.63 4.58
C LEU A 61 29.79 -32.83 5.57
N MET A 62 30.17 -32.77 6.85
CA MET A 62 29.52 -31.91 7.85
C MET A 62 29.65 -30.43 7.51
N LEU A 63 30.82 -29.99 7.03
CA LEU A 63 31.06 -28.61 6.61
C LEU A 63 30.19 -28.21 5.41
N LEU A 64 30.02 -29.13 4.46
CA LEU A 64 29.19 -28.94 3.27
C LEU A 64 27.70 -28.88 3.61
N ILE A 65 27.22 -29.72 4.52
CA ILE A 65 25.85 -29.64 5.03
C ILE A 65 25.63 -28.33 5.80
N ALA A 66 26.60 -27.90 6.61
CA ALA A 66 26.53 -26.66 7.35
C ALA A 66 26.50 -25.42 6.43
N SER A 67 27.34 -25.40 5.39
CA SER A 67 27.38 -24.30 4.42
C SER A 67 26.10 -24.23 3.59
N LEU A 68 25.55 -25.37 3.16
CA LEU A 68 24.27 -25.43 2.47
C LEU A 68 23.12 -24.91 3.35
N LYS A 69 23.07 -25.31 4.62
CA LYS A 69 22.06 -24.82 5.58
C LYS A 69 22.16 -23.31 5.78
N LEU A 70 23.37 -22.77 5.94
CA LEU A 70 23.61 -21.33 6.04
C LEU A 70 23.15 -20.58 4.79
N LEU A 71 23.45 -21.12 3.59
CA LEU A 71 23.00 -20.54 2.33
C LEU A 71 21.48 -20.50 2.23
N ILE A 72 20.79 -21.58 2.59
CA ILE A 72 19.32 -21.63 2.58
C ILE A 72 18.73 -20.60 3.56
N ILE A 73 19.27 -20.50 4.77
CA ILE A 73 18.83 -19.50 5.77
C ILE A 73 19.07 -18.08 5.23
N LEU A 74 20.21 -17.81 4.62
CA LEU A 74 20.53 -16.51 4.03
C LEU A 74 19.55 -16.15 2.91
N VAL A 75 19.23 -17.10 2.02
CA VAL A 75 18.26 -16.88 0.93
C VAL A 75 16.85 -16.65 1.50
N LEU A 76 16.42 -17.44 2.48
CA LEU A 76 15.11 -17.27 3.11
C LEU A 76 15.00 -15.93 3.86
N THR A 77 16.05 -15.49 4.55
CA THR A 77 16.08 -14.19 5.23
C THR A 77 16.06 -13.02 4.25
N LEU A 78 16.82 -13.11 3.15
CA LEU A 78 16.77 -12.15 2.04
C LEU A 78 15.37 -12.09 1.42
N LEU A 79 14.77 -13.26 1.13
CA LEU A 79 13.41 -13.33 0.57
C LEU A 79 12.37 -12.75 1.54
N SER A 80 12.48 -13.05 2.84
CA SER A 80 11.62 -12.49 3.88
C SER A 80 11.72 -10.96 3.94
N TYR A 81 12.93 -10.42 3.85
CA TYR A 81 13.17 -8.97 3.80
C TYR A 81 12.58 -8.33 2.54
N THR A 82 12.62 -9.03 1.40
CA THR A 82 11.97 -8.56 0.17
C THR A 82 10.45 -8.69 0.18
N GLN A 83 9.89 -9.69 0.89
CA GLN A 83 8.45 -9.91 1.02
C GLN A 83 7.78 -8.95 2.01
N THR A 84 8.54 -8.29 2.89
CA THR A 84 8.02 -7.46 3.98
C THR A 84 8.33 -5.98 3.81
N ARG A 85 8.05 -5.43 2.62
CA ARG A 85 7.50 -4.07 2.59
C ARG A 85 5.97 -4.19 2.66
N PRO A 86 5.36 -4.24 3.87
CA PRO A 86 3.96 -3.87 3.95
C PRO A 86 3.82 -2.51 3.26
N ALA A 87 2.76 -2.35 2.46
CA ALA A 87 2.44 -1.05 1.86
C ALA A 87 2.62 0.00 2.96
N PRO A 88 3.41 1.07 2.73
CA PRO A 88 3.79 1.99 3.79
C PRO A 88 2.52 2.41 4.51
N GLU A 89 2.41 2.06 5.79
CA GLU A 89 1.28 2.46 6.62
C GLU A 89 1.09 3.96 6.41
N GLN A 90 -0.11 4.35 5.95
CA GLN A 90 -0.36 5.74 5.61
C GLN A 90 -0.08 6.57 6.86
N SER A 91 0.97 7.39 6.80
CA SER A 91 1.30 8.26 7.92
C SER A 91 0.06 9.07 8.32
N ILE A 92 -0.12 9.35 9.61
CA ILE A 92 -1.26 10.12 10.12
C ILE A 92 -1.44 11.45 9.34
N GLY A 93 -0.33 12.06 8.89
CA GLY A 93 -0.35 13.25 8.04
C GLY A 93 -0.99 13.03 6.67
N GLN A 94 -0.68 11.90 6.01
CA GLN A 94 -1.29 11.52 4.73
C GLN A 94 -2.78 11.19 4.89
N LEU A 95 -3.15 10.46 5.94
CA LEU A 95 -4.55 10.17 6.26
C LEU A 95 -5.36 11.45 6.48
N LYS A 96 -4.85 12.37 7.32
CA LYS A 96 -5.47 13.68 7.52
C LYS A 96 -5.56 14.48 6.23
N ARG A 97 -4.54 14.45 5.37
CA ARG A 97 -4.58 15.14 4.07
C ARG A 97 -5.66 14.55 3.15
N ARG A 98 -5.75 13.22 3.05
CA ARG A 98 -6.78 12.51 2.27
C ARG A 98 -8.18 12.85 2.76
N TYR A 99 -8.40 12.76 4.07
CA TYR A 99 -9.69 13.05 4.70
C TYR A 99 -10.14 14.51 4.47
N ARG A 100 -9.26 15.48 4.71
CA ARG A 100 -9.51 16.90 4.44
C ARG A 100 -9.91 17.15 2.99
N ARG A 101 -9.16 16.55 2.07
CA ARG A 101 -9.40 16.65 0.64
C ARG A 101 -10.80 16.12 0.30
N PHE A 102 -11.14 14.95 0.83
CA PHE A 102 -12.41 14.28 0.61
C PHE A 102 -13.62 15.11 1.09
N ILE A 103 -13.60 15.62 2.34
CA ILE A 103 -14.74 16.37 2.88
C ILE A 103 -15.00 17.68 2.11
N VAL A 104 -13.94 18.33 1.59
CA VAL A 104 -14.09 19.54 0.75
C VAL A 104 -14.59 19.18 -0.64
N MET A 105 -14.12 18.09 -1.26
CA MET A 105 -14.67 17.64 -2.54
C MET A 105 -16.16 17.33 -2.45
N ARG A 106 -16.61 16.70 -1.36
CA ARG A 106 -18.03 16.41 -1.12
C ARG A 106 -18.86 17.69 -1.01
N LEU A 107 -18.35 18.70 -0.29
CA LEU A 107 -18.99 20.01 -0.17
C LEU A 107 -19.06 20.72 -1.53
N LEU A 108 -17.98 20.69 -2.32
CA LEU A 108 -17.94 21.27 -3.66
C LEU A 108 -18.94 20.60 -4.61
N ALA A 109 -19.07 19.27 -4.54
CA ALA A 109 -20.05 18.54 -5.33
C ALA A 109 -21.49 18.94 -4.98
N ALA A 110 -21.80 19.12 -3.70
CA ALA A 110 -23.10 19.62 -3.26
C ALA A 110 -23.35 21.07 -3.73
N HIS A 111 -22.34 21.93 -3.65
CA HIS A 111 -22.42 23.30 -4.15
C HIS A 111 -22.61 23.36 -5.68
N HIS A 112 -21.92 22.48 -6.44
CA HIS A 112 -22.13 22.35 -7.87
C HIS A 112 -23.57 21.94 -8.19
N ARG A 113 -24.11 20.92 -7.50
CA ARG A 113 -25.50 20.50 -7.65
C ARG A 113 -26.50 21.61 -7.32
N PHE A 114 -26.20 22.44 -6.32
CA PHE A 114 -27.03 23.61 -6.03
C PHE A 114 -27.10 24.59 -7.20
N LEU A 115 -25.94 24.93 -7.79
CA LEU A 115 -25.86 25.90 -8.89
C LEU A 115 -26.45 25.38 -10.21
N TYR A 116 -26.17 24.13 -10.57
CA TYR A 116 -26.44 23.60 -11.91
C TYR A 116 -27.46 22.45 -11.95
N GLY A 117 -28.01 22.03 -10.80
CA GLY A 117 -28.97 20.94 -10.73
C GLY A 117 -30.32 21.31 -11.36
N SER A 118 -30.93 20.36 -12.04
CA SER A 118 -32.25 20.49 -12.68
C SER A 118 -33.42 20.42 -11.69
N GLU A 119 -33.15 20.06 -10.44
CA GLU A 119 -34.18 19.88 -9.41
C GLU A 119 -34.74 21.21 -8.91
N GLN A 120 -35.86 21.14 -8.18
CA GLN A 120 -36.47 22.29 -7.54
C GLN A 120 -35.47 22.97 -6.60
N LEU A 121 -35.45 24.31 -6.60
CA LEU A 121 -34.50 25.11 -5.81
C LEU A 121 -34.56 24.76 -4.32
N GLN A 122 -35.76 24.48 -3.81
CA GLN A 122 -35.96 24.12 -2.41
C GLN A 122 -35.29 22.79 -2.05
N HIS A 123 -35.35 21.79 -2.93
CA HIS A 123 -34.68 20.51 -2.73
C HIS A 123 -33.15 20.70 -2.74
N ARG A 124 -32.63 21.39 -3.76
CA ARG A 124 -31.20 21.73 -3.88
C ARG A 124 -30.66 22.50 -2.67
N HIS A 125 -31.43 23.45 -2.16
CA HIS A 125 -31.07 24.22 -0.98
C HIS A 125 -31.02 23.34 0.27
N SER A 126 -31.99 22.43 0.45
CA SER A 126 -32.00 21.49 1.56
C SER A 126 -30.82 20.52 1.54
N GLU A 127 -30.46 20.00 0.36
CA GLU A 127 -29.28 19.15 0.18
C GLU A 127 -27.98 19.89 0.49
N LEU A 128 -27.86 21.14 0.05
CA LEU A 128 -26.69 21.96 0.33
C LEU A 128 -26.54 22.22 1.84
N LEU A 129 -27.64 22.52 2.54
CA LEU A 129 -27.62 22.71 4.00
C LEU A 129 -27.18 21.43 4.72
N LEU A 130 -27.67 20.27 4.30
CA LEU A 130 -27.27 18.98 4.85
C LEU A 130 -25.77 18.73 4.59
N ALA A 131 -25.29 18.98 3.38
CA ALA A 131 -23.87 18.85 3.05
C ALA A 131 -22.97 19.79 3.88
N ILE A 132 -23.42 21.02 4.17
CA ILE A 132 -22.72 21.96 5.04
C ILE A 132 -22.69 21.45 6.48
N GLN A 133 -23.80 20.91 7.00
CA GLN A 133 -23.85 20.33 8.34
C GLN A 133 -22.91 19.13 8.47
N LEU A 134 -22.92 18.22 7.50
CA LEU A 134 -21.99 17.09 7.44
C LEU A 134 -20.53 17.53 7.32
N PHE A 135 -20.25 18.54 6.49
CA PHE A 135 -18.91 19.11 6.39
C PHE A 135 -18.43 19.63 7.75
N ARG A 136 -19.29 20.32 8.50
CA ARG A 136 -18.93 20.85 9.83
C ARG A 136 -18.70 19.75 10.85
N SER A 137 -19.55 18.72 10.91
CA SER A 137 -19.37 17.61 11.84
C SER A 137 -18.09 16.83 11.55
N ASP A 138 -17.78 16.60 10.28
CA ASP A 138 -16.56 15.93 9.85
C ASP A 138 -15.31 16.80 10.04
N ALA A 139 -15.39 18.10 9.79
CA ALA A 139 -14.30 19.02 10.05
C ALA A 139 -13.98 19.13 11.54
N ARG A 140 -14.98 19.05 12.44
CA ARG A 140 -14.74 19.02 13.90
C ARG A 140 -13.92 17.83 14.32
N LYS A 141 -14.09 16.65 13.72
CA LYS A 141 -13.27 15.46 14.01
C LYS A 141 -11.76 15.69 13.81
N LEU A 142 -11.38 16.70 13.01
CA LEU A 142 -9.98 17.06 12.79
C LEU A 142 -9.37 17.89 13.94
N TYR A 143 -10.17 18.67 14.66
CA TYR A 143 -9.71 19.67 15.65
C TYR A 143 -10.22 19.42 17.07
N GLU A 144 -11.48 19.02 17.21
CA GLU A 144 -12.15 18.73 18.46
C GLU A 144 -12.19 17.21 18.64
N ARG A 145 -11.35 16.69 19.54
CA ARG A 145 -11.39 15.27 19.92
C ARG A 145 -12.27 15.12 21.15
N SER A 146 -13.40 14.44 21.01
CA SER A 146 -14.18 14.03 22.17
C SER A 146 -13.44 12.96 22.98
N ALA A 147 -13.80 12.79 24.26
CA ALA A 147 -13.18 11.79 25.14
C ALA A 147 -13.31 10.35 24.60
N GLU A 148 -14.38 10.07 23.86
CA GLU A 148 -14.61 8.79 23.18
C GLU A 148 -13.73 8.63 21.93
N GLN A 149 -13.52 9.71 21.16
CA GLN A 149 -12.67 9.72 19.98
C GLN A 149 -11.17 9.58 20.30
N LEU A 150 -10.75 9.94 21.51
CA LEU A 150 -9.38 9.71 21.98
C LEU A 150 -9.06 8.21 22.17
N ARG A 151 -10.08 7.35 22.33
CA ARG A 151 -9.92 5.91 22.51
C ARG A 151 -9.96 5.11 21.19
N GLN A 152 -10.37 5.75 20.08
CA GLN A 152 -10.49 5.11 18.78
C GLN A 152 -9.23 5.29 17.93
N ASP A 153 -8.95 4.33 17.05
CA ASP A 153 -7.88 4.45 16.06
C ASP A 153 -8.19 5.60 15.09
N VAL A 154 -7.17 6.38 14.75
CA VAL A 154 -7.26 7.52 13.83
C VAL A 154 -7.76 7.08 12.45
N HIS A 155 -7.44 5.85 12.02
CA HIS A 155 -7.91 5.27 10.76
C HIS A 155 -9.43 5.03 10.73
N GLN A 156 -10.01 4.65 11.87
CA GLN A 156 -11.45 4.45 11.99
C GLN A 156 -12.18 5.79 12.14
N MET A 157 -11.58 6.75 12.84
CA MET A 157 -12.17 8.07 13.04
C MET A 157 -12.19 8.92 11.75
N LEU A 158 -11.10 8.88 10.98
CA LEU A 158 -10.95 9.60 9.70
C LEU A 158 -11.25 8.69 8.51
N HIS A 159 -12.36 7.98 8.59
CA HIS A 159 -12.79 7.09 7.52
C HIS A 159 -13.18 7.88 6.26
N VAL A 160 -12.68 7.42 5.12
CA VAL A 160 -13.01 7.94 3.80
C VAL A 160 -13.73 6.84 3.03
N GLU A 161 -14.95 7.12 2.59
CA GLU A 161 -15.71 6.20 1.73
C GLU A 161 -15.03 6.12 0.35
N GLU A 162 -14.40 4.97 0.07
CA GLU A 162 -13.54 4.83 -1.12
C GLU A 162 -14.32 4.96 -2.43
N GLN A 163 -15.54 4.43 -2.48
CA GLN A 163 -16.41 4.52 -3.66
C GLN A 163 -16.76 5.98 -3.97
N LEU A 164 -17.19 6.73 -2.97
CA LEU A 164 -17.55 8.14 -3.13
C LEU A 164 -16.33 9.00 -3.46
N GLU A 165 -15.17 8.74 -2.83
CA GLU A 165 -13.93 9.42 -3.17
C GLU A 165 -13.57 9.19 -4.63
N GLN A 166 -13.63 7.95 -5.12
CA GLN A 166 -13.34 7.64 -6.52
C GLN A 166 -14.29 8.34 -7.49
N GLU A 167 -15.58 8.41 -7.20
CA GLU A 167 -16.54 9.16 -8.03
C GLU A 167 -16.20 10.66 -8.08
N LEU A 168 -15.83 11.26 -6.95
CA LEU A 168 -15.44 12.66 -6.88
C LEU A 168 -14.14 12.94 -7.64
N LEU A 169 -13.18 12.01 -7.57
CA LEU A 169 -11.94 12.06 -8.35
C LEU A 169 -12.21 11.94 -9.85
N GLN A 170 -13.07 11.01 -10.27
CA GLN A 170 -13.46 10.85 -11.67
C GLN A 170 -14.15 12.10 -12.24
N ARG A 171 -14.94 12.81 -11.42
CA ARG A 171 -15.54 14.10 -11.78
C ARG A 171 -14.54 15.27 -11.74
N GLY A 172 -13.29 15.04 -11.35
CA GLY A 172 -12.21 16.03 -11.39
C GLY A 172 -12.21 17.03 -10.24
N TYR A 173 -12.87 16.73 -9.12
CA TYR A 173 -12.94 17.64 -7.97
C TYR A 173 -11.60 17.82 -7.25
N ASP A 174 -10.61 16.98 -7.49
CA ASP A 174 -9.24 17.10 -6.98
C ASP A 174 -8.42 18.21 -7.65
N ARG A 175 -8.77 18.57 -8.89
CA ARG A 175 -8.04 19.57 -9.69
C ARG A 175 -8.29 20.99 -9.20
N TYR A 176 -9.31 21.23 -8.39
CA TYR A 176 -9.58 22.55 -7.84
C TYR A 176 -8.44 22.97 -6.90
N LYS A 177 -7.96 24.22 -7.05
CA LYS A 177 -6.88 24.78 -6.21
C LYS A 177 -7.22 24.73 -4.72
N CYS A 178 -8.50 24.97 -4.38
CA CYS A 178 -8.98 24.90 -3.00
C CYS A 178 -8.91 23.50 -2.38
N VAL A 179 -8.79 22.44 -3.19
CA VAL A 179 -8.69 21.04 -2.73
C VAL A 179 -7.22 20.59 -2.70
N SER A 180 -6.46 20.93 -3.73
CA SER A 180 -5.05 20.51 -3.87
C SER A 180 -4.08 21.22 -2.92
N GLN A 181 -4.35 22.49 -2.58
CA GLN A 181 -3.52 23.33 -1.72
C GLN A 181 -4.13 23.56 -0.32
N LEU A 182 -5.10 22.74 0.06
CA LEU A 182 -5.85 22.88 1.31
C LEU A 182 -4.95 22.67 2.55
N ARG A 183 -4.86 23.68 3.42
CA ARG A 183 -4.16 23.58 4.72
C ARG A 183 -5.16 23.43 5.87
N ASP A 184 -4.67 22.97 7.02
CA ASP A 184 -5.49 22.83 8.24
C ASP A 184 -6.12 24.14 8.67
N VAL A 185 -5.39 25.24 8.53
CA VAL A 185 -5.89 26.58 8.91
C VAL A 185 -7.08 27.00 8.03
N ASP A 186 -7.09 26.59 6.76
CA ASP A 186 -8.12 27.00 5.81
C ASP A 186 -9.47 26.34 6.16
N ILE A 187 -9.47 25.06 6.56
CA ILE A 187 -10.67 24.36 7.04
C ILE A 187 -11.14 24.93 8.38
N TYR A 188 -10.21 25.21 9.30
CA TYR A 188 -10.55 25.83 10.59
C TYR A 188 -11.26 27.18 10.40
N ARG A 189 -10.77 28.00 9.47
CA ARG A 189 -11.43 29.26 9.09
C ARG A 189 -12.82 29.01 8.50
N LEU A 190 -13.00 28.01 7.65
CA LEU A 190 -14.32 27.66 7.08
C LEU A 190 -15.34 27.23 8.15
N VAL A 191 -14.89 26.57 9.22
CA VAL A 191 -15.76 26.16 10.33
C VAL A 191 -16.11 27.35 11.23
N LEU A 192 -15.16 28.24 11.51
CA LEU A 192 -15.36 29.37 12.43
C LEU A 192 -15.94 30.63 11.81
N ALA A 193 -15.75 30.87 10.51
CA ALA A 193 -16.19 32.10 9.85
C ALA A 193 -17.72 32.22 9.71
N MET A 194 -18.47 31.18 10.03
CA MET A 194 -19.94 31.19 9.94
C MET A 194 -20.52 31.26 11.36
N PRO A 195 -21.14 32.38 11.77
CA PRO A 195 -21.73 32.51 13.09
C PRO A 195 -22.83 31.45 13.29
N PHE A 196 -22.87 30.89 14.50
CA PHE A 196 -23.94 29.98 14.93
C PHE A 196 -25.28 30.74 14.92
N PRO A 197 -26.31 30.30 14.18
CA PRO A 197 -27.66 30.62 14.61
C PRO A 197 -27.87 29.89 15.94
N LYS A 198 -28.03 30.66 17.02
CA LYS A 198 -28.49 30.12 18.30
C LYS A 198 -29.85 29.48 18.04
N ALA A 199 -29.95 28.19 18.32
CA ALA A 199 -31.24 27.52 18.48
C ALA A 199 -31.96 28.08 19.72
#